data_AF-A0A9E0IXN6-F1
#
_entry.id   AF-A0A9E0IXN6-F1
#
_cell.length_a   1.000
_cell.length_b   1.000
_cell.length_c   1.000
_cell.angle_alpha   90.00
_cell.angle_beta   90.00
_cell.angle_gamma   90.00
#
_symmetry.space_group_name_H-M   'P 1'
#
loop_
_entity.id
_entity.type
_entity.pdbx_description
1 polymer ?
#
loop_
_entity_poly.entity_id
_entity_poly.type
_entity_poly.pdbx_seq_one_letter_code
_entity_poly.pdbx_strand_id
1 'polypeptide(L)'
;MPGASATVRASARVIAGLVAFVVAAGWLAGAARAQRDPGRPDDGRIGRPQLELEVDRCPSAPAVSADELRRAADESYRRGDVLYLQGDYRGASRAFITAYCLLPYYTVLKDIGQSFERLLEYERAIGYLERYVLAVPDDSKRIDACSVPPAVDKQNVSARIQVLATLPARISVATSPPGATVTLTSDAGVTASGVAGGAIIEARAGTYQMRVDLAGYQPETRPIEPQIGKPYSYYFELTPQQGALSVRAEPSNALIFVDDKLVGLGTYRDELSRGTYDVLVAAEGRLPERRRVEVRFGEETKVAVRLPKTESAGRTQLLVASVIGGATLAAYGAGGVANADGTIATLAGLVGATAAATGSYYGIPDDLSAGTSSLIITSSIVGGVEAALLTSVIAPDAGREGTAGLLGVVVGAASSAVLAPRLQLDAGDAALINSGALWGGIIGGLFAVTFDSNEQVGSGLALTGLNIGLASGALIGRSVDYSRRHVALIDLAGVGGLAAAAATQSLIDTDEDVADERRGHFALAGIAAGLLAGAYLTRNLDDSRAPTAGVRPGTSARAGASRGRDPLRPSASAGLDAAGHPVWTFGVAGG
;
A
#
# COMPACT_ATOMS: atom_id res chain seq x y z
N MET A 1 -60.34 11.62 -31.59
CA MET A 1 -59.90 10.53 -30.69
C MET A 1 -58.72 11.05 -29.88
N PRO A 2 -58.83 11.10 -28.55
CA PRO A 2 -57.90 11.83 -27.67
C PRO A 2 -56.81 10.90 -27.12
N GLY A 3 -55.58 11.41 -26.96
CA GLY A 3 -54.44 10.61 -26.51
C GLY A 3 -53.31 11.46 -25.93
N ALA A 4 -53.61 12.24 -24.91
CA ALA A 4 -52.61 12.94 -24.10
C ALA A 4 -53.13 13.13 -22.66
N SER A 5 -53.12 12.07 -21.84
CA SER A 5 -53.43 12.20 -20.39
C SER A 5 -53.08 10.97 -19.54
N ALA A 6 -52.04 10.19 -19.87
CA ALA A 6 -51.67 9.01 -19.08
C ALA A 6 -50.51 9.25 -18.08
N THR A 7 -49.66 10.25 -18.31
CA THR A 7 -48.39 10.41 -17.54
C THR A 7 -48.47 11.36 -16.34
N VAL A 8 -49.57 12.09 -16.14
CA VAL A 8 -49.76 12.99 -14.97
C VAL A 8 -50.57 12.34 -13.83
N ARG A 9 -51.26 11.20 -14.08
CA ARG A 9 -52.01 10.49 -13.02
C ARG A 9 -51.17 9.49 -12.21
N ALA A 10 -50.00 9.09 -12.69
CA ALA A 10 -49.12 8.17 -11.97
C ALA A 10 -48.34 8.87 -10.84
N SER A 11 -47.98 10.14 -11.01
CA SER A 11 -47.22 10.93 -10.05
C SER A 11 -48.06 11.45 -8.87
N ALA A 12 -49.37 11.62 -9.03
CA ALA A 12 -50.26 12.02 -7.93
C ALA A 12 -50.57 10.88 -6.94
N ARG A 13 -50.55 9.61 -7.39
CA ARG A 13 -50.80 8.45 -6.52
C ARG A 13 -49.60 8.05 -5.66
N VAL A 14 -48.38 8.32 -6.13
CA VAL A 14 -47.15 8.06 -5.36
C VAL A 14 -46.96 9.12 -4.26
N ILE A 15 -47.33 10.38 -4.52
CA ILE A 15 -47.28 11.45 -3.51
C ILE A 15 -48.38 11.28 -2.45
N ALA A 16 -49.58 10.83 -2.82
CA ALA A 16 -50.64 10.51 -1.86
C ALA A 16 -50.31 9.28 -0.98
N GLY A 17 -49.56 8.31 -1.50
CA GLY A 17 -49.05 7.16 -0.73
C GLY A 17 -47.96 7.54 0.28
N LEU A 18 -47.12 8.52 -0.04
CA LEU A 18 -46.06 9.00 0.85
C LEU A 18 -46.59 9.87 2.01
N VAL A 19 -47.63 10.67 1.78
CA VAL A 19 -48.29 11.44 2.85
C VAL A 19 -49.08 10.53 3.80
N ALA A 20 -49.69 9.45 3.30
CA ALA A 20 -50.35 8.45 4.14
C ALA A 20 -49.36 7.62 5.00
N PHE A 21 -48.14 7.39 4.51
CA PHE A 21 -47.11 6.67 5.28
C PHE A 21 -46.45 7.56 6.36
N VAL A 22 -46.31 8.86 6.11
CA VAL A 22 -45.81 9.82 7.12
C VAL A 22 -46.87 10.08 8.22
N VAL A 23 -48.16 10.04 7.89
CA VAL A 23 -49.24 10.12 8.90
C VAL A 23 -49.40 8.79 9.65
N ALA A 24 -49.18 7.64 9.04
CA ALA A 24 -49.21 6.34 9.75
C ALA A 24 -47.96 6.09 10.64
N ALA A 25 -46.78 6.61 10.25
CA ALA A 25 -45.58 6.56 11.09
C ALA A 25 -45.63 7.58 12.25
N GLY A 26 -46.32 8.71 12.06
CA GLY A 26 -46.59 9.68 13.12
C GLY A 26 -47.56 9.19 14.20
N TRP A 27 -48.35 8.14 13.92
CA TRP A 27 -49.21 7.48 14.90
C TRP A 27 -48.57 6.28 15.62
N LEU A 28 -47.40 5.81 15.16
CA LEU A 28 -46.62 4.77 15.85
C LEU A 28 -45.45 5.34 16.68
N ALA A 29 -45.10 6.61 16.50
CA ALA A 29 -44.15 7.33 17.37
C ALA A 29 -44.83 8.11 18.52
N GLY A 30 -46.13 7.91 18.72
CA GLY A 30 -46.97 8.59 19.71
C GLY A 30 -47.52 7.69 20.82
N ALA A 31 -46.85 6.57 21.15
CA ALA A 31 -47.28 5.69 22.23
C ALA A 31 -46.10 4.95 22.90
N ALA A 32 -45.06 5.70 23.25
CA ALA A 32 -44.21 5.35 24.39
C ALA A 32 -44.30 6.49 25.42
N ARG A 33 -45.54 6.94 25.72
CA ARG A 33 -45.79 7.35 27.10
C ARG A 33 -45.54 6.11 27.91
N ALA A 34 -44.44 6.10 28.67
CA ALA A 34 -44.23 5.14 29.73
C ALA A 34 -45.58 4.92 30.43
N GLN A 35 -46.15 3.73 30.29
CA GLN A 35 -47.31 3.34 31.05
C GLN A 35 -46.89 3.49 32.51
N ARG A 36 -47.34 4.58 33.15
CA ARG A 36 -47.40 4.63 34.59
C ARG A 36 -48.36 3.53 34.97
N ASP A 37 -47.78 2.43 35.44
CA ASP A 37 -48.50 1.43 36.20
C ASP A 37 -49.17 2.16 37.38
N PRO A 38 -50.51 2.28 37.40
CA PRO A 38 -51.22 3.07 38.41
C PRO A 38 -51.12 2.45 39.83
N GLY A 39 -50.48 1.27 39.96
CA GLY A 39 -50.22 0.62 41.24
C GLY A 39 -48.82 0.80 41.83
N ARG A 40 -47.88 1.47 41.14
CA ARG A 40 -46.52 1.69 41.68
C ARG A 40 -46.48 2.99 42.49
N PRO A 41 -46.17 2.95 43.80
CA PRO A 41 -45.99 4.16 44.59
C PRO A 41 -44.97 5.09 43.91
N ASP A 42 -45.29 6.38 43.84
CA ASP A 42 -44.36 7.42 43.37
C ASP A 42 -43.10 7.37 44.26
N ASP A 43 -42.00 6.86 43.70
CA ASP A 43 -40.80 6.45 44.44
C ASP A 43 -39.72 7.54 44.50
N GLY A 44 -40.11 8.79 44.20
CA GLY A 44 -39.25 9.96 44.35
C GLY A 44 -38.12 10.08 43.31
N ARG A 45 -38.15 9.29 42.22
CA ARG A 45 -37.16 9.39 41.13
C ARG A 45 -37.73 9.98 39.83
N ILE A 46 -36.99 10.94 39.28
CA ILE A 46 -37.13 11.38 37.89
C ILE A 46 -36.44 10.34 36.99
N GLY A 47 -37.19 9.33 36.51
CA GLY A 47 -36.93 8.70 35.21
C GLY A 47 -35.97 7.50 35.07
N ARG A 48 -35.63 6.73 36.11
CA ARG A 48 -34.94 5.42 35.95
C ARG A 48 -35.46 4.35 36.93
N PRO A 49 -35.53 3.06 36.53
CA PRO A 49 -35.92 1.97 37.43
C PRO A 49 -34.99 1.90 38.66
N GLN A 50 -35.53 1.60 39.83
CA GLN A 50 -34.73 1.41 41.05
C GLN A 50 -33.70 0.29 40.86
N LEU A 51 -32.45 0.57 41.24
CA LEU A 51 -31.41 -0.45 41.33
C LEU A 51 -31.80 -1.40 42.46
N GLU A 52 -31.90 -2.69 42.16
CA GLU A 52 -32.09 -3.72 43.20
C GLU A 52 -30.83 -3.77 44.07
N LEU A 53 -30.99 -3.50 45.36
CA LEU A 53 -29.92 -3.50 46.35
C LEU A 53 -29.97 -4.77 47.19
N GLU A 54 -28.87 -5.07 47.88
CA GLU A 54 -28.76 -6.26 48.73
C GLU A 54 -29.80 -6.27 49.85
N VAL A 55 -30.12 -5.10 50.39
CA VAL A 55 -31.13 -4.93 51.43
C VAL A 55 -32.56 -5.21 50.95
N ASP A 56 -32.82 -5.28 49.64
CA ASP A 56 -34.12 -5.72 49.11
C ASP A 56 -34.33 -7.23 49.25
N ARG A 57 -33.22 -7.97 49.37
CA ARG A 57 -33.19 -9.43 49.47
C ARG A 57 -32.82 -9.90 50.88
N CYS A 58 -33.12 -9.09 51.89
CA CYS A 58 -32.91 -9.49 53.27
C CYS A 58 -33.67 -10.79 53.57
N PRO A 59 -33.01 -11.79 54.20
CA PRO A 59 -33.71 -12.98 54.64
C PRO A 59 -34.72 -12.61 55.72
N SER A 60 -35.76 -13.43 55.89
CA SER A 60 -36.69 -13.31 57.01
C SER A 60 -35.91 -13.31 58.32
N ALA A 61 -36.22 -12.36 59.21
CA ALA A 61 -35.57 -12.28 60.52
C ALA A 61 -35.69 -13.63 61.27
N PRO A 62 -34.62 -14.08 61.94
CA PRO A 62 -34.67 -15.31 62.72
C PRO A 62 -35.72 -15.21 63.83
N ALA A 63 -36.39 -16.32 64.14
CA ALA A 63 -37.42 -16.40 65.18
C ALA A 63 -36.80 -16.40 66.59
N VAL A 64 -36.20 -15.27 66.97
CA VAL A 64 -35.56 -15.00 68.26
C VAL A 64 -36.19 -13.78 68.94
N SER A 65 -35.87 -13.54 70.21
CA SER A 65 -36.42 -12.39 70.94
C SER A 65 -35.96 -11.05 70.36
N ALA A 66 -36.75 -9.99 70.57
CA ALA A 66 -36.40 -8.65 70.10
C ALA A 66 -35.05 -8.15 70.67
N ASP A 67 -34.71 -8.54 71.89
CA ASP A 67 -33.42 -8.19 72.51
C ASP A 67 -32.25 -8.98 71.92
N GLU A 68 -32.48 -10.21 71.47
CA GLU A 68 -31.48 -10.98 70.72
C GLU A 68 -31.26 -10.37 69.33
N LEU A 69 -32.31 -9.95 68.61
CA LEU A 69 -32.19 -9.25 67.33
C LEU A 69 -31.40 -7.94 67.49
N ARG A 70 -31.71 -7.13 68.51
CA ARG A 70 -30.98 -5.89 68.80
C ARG A 70 -29.50 -6.13 69.08
N ARG A 71 -29.17 -7.13 69.90
CA ARG A 71 -27.77 -7.50 70.21
C ARG A 71 -27.03 -7.97 68.96
N ALA A 72 -27.65 -8.82 68.14
CA ALA A 72 -27.04 -9.32 66.91
C ALA A 72 -26.84 -8.21 65.85
N ALA A 73 -27.80 -7.29 65.74
CA ALA A 73 -27.69 -6.12 64.86
C ALA A 73 -26.57 -5.17 65.30
N ASP A 74 -26.48 -4.87 66.60
CA ASP A 74 -25.41 -4.03 67.17
C ASP A 74 -24.02 -4.67 67.01
N GLU A 75 -23.89 -5.99 67.23
CA GLU A 75 -22.63 -6.70 66.98
C GLU A 75 -22.21 -6.61 65.51
N SER A 76 -23.17 -6.80 64.60
CA SER A 76 -22.93 -6.69 63.15
C SER A 76 -22.56 -5.26 62.75
N TYR A 77 -23.21 -4.25 63.33
CA TYR A 77 -22.91 -2.85 63.07
C TYR A 77 -21.49 -2.47 63.53
N ARG A 78 -21.13 -2.78 64.78
CA ARG A 78 -19.78 -2.52 65.32
C ARG A 78 -18.69 -3.23 64.54
N ARG A 79 -18.97 -4.46 64.07
CA ARG A 79 -18.07 -5.17 63.17
C ARG A 79 -17.88 -4.40 61.87
N GLY A 80 -18.95 -3.84 61.32
CA GLY A 80 -18.90 -2.95 60.16
C GLY A 80 -18.01 -1.74 60.39
N ASP A 81 -18.16 -1.05 61.53
CA ASP A 81 -17.32 0.12 61.88
C ASP A 81 -15.83 -0.23 61.94
N VAL A 82 -15.49 -1.33 62.62
CA VAL A 82 -14.10 -1.79 62.73
C VAL A 82 -13.52 -2.09 61.35
N LEU A 83 -14.26 -2.81 60.51
CA LEU A 83 -13.82 -3.15 59.15
C LEU A 83 -13.68 -1.90 58.27
N TYR A 84 -14.58 -0.93 58.41
CA TYR A 84 -14.53 0.33 57.67
C TYR A 84 -13.26 1.12 58.02
N LEU A 85 -12.94 1.23 59.31
CA LEU A 85 -11.74 1.91 59.80
C LEU A 85 -10.44 1.21 59.38
N GLN A 86 -10.49 -0.12 59.22
CA GLN A 86 -9.38 -0.91 58.67
C GLN A 86 -9.23 -0.78 57.15
N GLY A 87 -10.15 -0.10 56.47
CA GLY A 87 -10.18 0.03 55.02
C GLY A 87 -10.76 -1.19 54.29
N ASP A 88 -11.25 -2.20 55.00
CA ASP A 88 -12.01 -3.32 54.41
C ASP A 88 -13.46 -2.89 54.17
N TYR A 89 -13.65 -2.01 53.18
CA TYR A 89 -14.96 -1.47 52.84
C TYR A 89 -15.94 -2.53 52.31
N ARG A 90 -15.43 -3.63 51.75
CA ARG A 90 -16.25 -4.76 51.29
C ARG A 90 -16.71 -5.63 52.47
N GLY A 91 -15.86 -5.85 53.47
CA GLY A 91 -16.24 -6.45 54.74
C GLY A 91 -17.25 -5.58 55.49
N ALA A 92 -16.97 -4.29 55.58
CA ALA A 92 -17.82 -3.31 56.24
C ALA A 92 -19.24 -3.27 55.65
N SER A 93 -19.36 -3.14 54.31
CA SER A 93 -20.67 -3.09 53.65
C SER A 93 -21.51 -4.35 53.92
N ARG A 94 -20.90 -5.54 53.92
CA ARG A 94 -21.61 -6.79 54.26
C ARG A 94 -22.08 -6.83 55.71
N ALA A 95 -21.24 -6.36 56.64
CA ALA A 95 -21.59 -6.31 58.07
C ALA A 95 -22.72 -5.29 58.33
N PHE A 96 -22.67 -4.11 57.70
CA PHE A 96 -23.74 -3.12 57.76
C PHE A 96 -25.05 -3.60 57.12
N ILE A 97 -24.99 -4.28 55.96
CA ILE A 97 -26.17 -4.91 55.34
C ILE A 97 -26.78 -5.94 56.29
N THR A 98 -25.96 -6.75 56.95
CA THR A 98 -26.43 -7.74 57.94
C THR A 98 -27.13 -7.05 59.12
N ALA A 99 -26.53 -5.99 59.66
CA ALA A 99 -27.14 -5.19 60.73
C ALA A 99 -28.50 -4.62 60.29
N TYR A 100 -28.57 -4.04 59.09
CA TYR A 100 -29.80 -3.50 58.53
C TYR A 100 -30.88 -4.58 58.32
N CYS A 101 -30.52 -5.76 57.82
CA CYS A 101 -31.47 -6.85 57.62
C CYS A 101 -32.02 -7.41 58.95
N LEU A 102 -31.22 -7.39 60.02
CA LEU A 102 -31.67 -7.83 61.36
C LEU A 102 -32.55 -6.78 62.03
N LEU A 103 -32.17 -5.50 61.95
CA LEU A 103 -32.92 -4.39 62.52
C LEU A 103 -32.82 -3.16 61.60
N PRO A 104 -33.80 -2.95 60.70
CA PRO A 104 -33.76 -1.86 59.73
C PRO A 104 -33.78 -0.49 60.42
N TYR A 105 -32.69 0.26 60.29
CA TYR A 105 -32.60 1.63 60.76
C TYR A 105 -31.92 2.50 59.69
N TYR A 106 -32.50 3.68 59.42
CA TYR A 106 -32.16 4.46 58.23
C TYR A 106 -30.71 4.94 58.22
N THR A 107 -30.09 5.20 59.38
CA THR A 107 -28.70 5.69 59.43
C THR A 107 -27.71 4.67 58.87
N VAL A 108 -27.98 3.36 59.01
CA VAL A 108 -27.12 2.29 58.48
C VAL A 108 -27.06 2.33 56.94
N LEU A 109 -28.10 2.81 56.27
CA LEU A 109 -28.10 2.95 54.80
C LEU A 109 -27.00 3.91 54.32
N LYS A 110 -26.75 4.98 55.08
CA LYS A 110 -25.67 5.93 54.77
C LYS A 110 -24.30 5.25 54.88
N ASP A 111 -24.08 4.46 55.94
CA ASP A 111 -22.81 3.75 56.17
C ASP A 111 -22.54 2.70 55.08
N ILE A 112 -23.58 2.00 54.63
CA ILE A 112 -23.52 1.10 53.47
C ILE A 112 -23.17 1.89 52.20
N GLY A 113 -23.86 3.00 51.94
CA GLY A 113 -23.60 3.85 50.77
C GLY A 113 -22.18 4.42 50.74
N GLN A 114 -21.67 4.90 51.88
CA GLN A 114 -20.31 5.38 52.03
C GLN A 114 -19.27 4.27 51.82
N SER A 115 -19.57 3.05 52.25
CA SER A 115 -18.71 1.89 51.98
C SER A 115 -18.60 1.60 50.48
N PHE A 116 -19.71 1.65 49.73
CA PHE A 116 -19.68 1.49 48.27
C PHE A 116 -19.01 2.65 47.54
N GLU A 117 -19.13 3.86 48.07
CA GLU A 117 -18.42 5.03 47.53
C GLU A 117 -16.89 4.81 47.60
N ARG A 118 -16.39 4.29 48.73
CA ARG A 118 -14.97 3.94 48.90
C ARG A 118 -14.51 2.78 48.01
N LEU A 119 -15.43 1.88 47.64
CA LEU A 119 -15.19 0.81 46.66
C LEU A 119 -15.28 1.29 45.21
N LEU A 120 -15.56 2.58 44.98
CA LEU A 120 -15.81 3.18 43.67
C LEU A 120 -17.01 2.54 42.95
N GLU A 121 -17.95 1.98 43.69
CA GLU A 121 -19.19 1.38 43.18
C GLU A 121 -20.33 2.41 43.29
N TYR A 122 -20.19 3.46 42.47
CA TYR A 122 -20.98 4.68 42.62
C TYR A 122 -22.48 4.48 42.35
N GLU A 123 -22.90 3.60 41.45
CA GLU A 123 -24.34 3.29 41.27
C GLU A 123 -24.97 2.74 42.56
N ARG A 124 -24.29 1.80 43.22
CA ARG A 124 -24.76 1.21 44.49
C ARG A 124 -24.72 2.25 45.60
N ALA A 125 -23.63 3.02 45.70
CA ALA A 125 -23.50 4.11 46.66
C ALA A 125 -24.67 5.10 46.55
N ILE A 126 -24.95 5.58 45.34
CA ILE A 126 -26.09 6.47 45.07
C ILE A 126 -27.41 5.82 45.48
N GLY A 127 -27.63 4.55 45.11
CA GLY A 127 -28.85 3.82 45.49
C GLY A 127 -29.09 3.78 47.01
N TYR A 128 -28.06 3.49 47.80
CA TYR A 128 -28.16 3.49 49.27
C TYR A 128 -28.33 4.89 49.86
N LEU A 129 -27.61 5.88 49.34
CA LEU A 129 -27.71 7.27 49.80
C LEU A 129 -29.08 7.89 49.49
N GLU A 130 -29.68 7.57 48.34
CA GLU A 130 -31.04 8.00 48.01
C GLU A 130 -32.07 7.38 48.96
N ARG A 131 -31.93 6.08 49.28
CA ARG A 131 -32.80 5.44 50.29
C ARG A 131 -32.64 6.07 51.66
N TYR A 132 -31.42 6.45 52.04
CA TYR A 132 -31.19 7.21 53.26
C TYR A 132 -32.00 8.52 53.24
N VAL A 133 -31.87 9.32 52.18
CA VAL A 133 -32.59 10.61 52.03
C VAL A 133 -34.11 10.44 52.11
N LEU A 134 -34.65 9.36 51.53
CA LEU A 134 -36.08 9.04 51.55
C LEU A 134 -36.55 8.49 52.90
N ALA A 135 -35.70 7.75 53.63
CA ALA A 135 -36.07 7.08 54.88
C ALA A 135 -35.91 7.95 56.13
N VAL A 136 -35.21 9.09 56.07
CA VAL A 136 -35.08 10.04 57.18
C VAL A 136 -36.46 10.66 57.52
N PRO A 137 -37.01 10.45 58.73
CA PRO A 137 -38.27 11.05 59.17
C PRO A 137 -38.17 12.57 59.31
N ASP A 138 -39.24 13.29 58.99
CA ASP A 138 -39.26 14.77 59.05
C ASP A 138 -39.13 15.33 60.48
N ASP A 139 -39.53 14.56 61.49
CA ASP A 139 -39.47 14.91 62.92
C ASP A 139 -38.17 14.46 63.62
N SER A 140 -37.22 13.90 62.85
CA SER A 140 -35.98 13.37 63.39
C SER A 140 -35.12 14.45 64.04
N LYS A 141 -34.70 14.18 65.29
CA LYS A 141 -33.88 15.07 66.10
C LYS A 141 -32.43 14.62 66.11
N ARG A 142 -31.54 15.54 66.48
CA ARG A 142 -30.14 15.21 66.78
C ARG A 142 -30.06 14.15 67.87
N ILE A 143 -29.08 13.25 67.75
CA ILE A 143 -28.81 12.20 68.73
C ILE A 143 -28.11 12.83 69.95
N ASP A 144 -27.12 13.69 69.70
CA ASP A 144 -26.40 14.44 70.71
C ASP A 144 -25.98 15.84 70.20
N ALA A 145 -25.31 16.61 71.06
CA ALA A 145 -24.87 17.98 70.73
C ALA A 145 -23.86 18.06 69.57
N CYS A 146 -23.09 17.00 69.34
CA CYS A 146 -22.03 16.91 68.33
C CYS A 146 -22.54 16.33 67.00
N SER A 147 -23.67 15.63 67.02
CA SER A 147 -24.28 15.03 65.84
C SER A 147 -24.89 16.09 64.91
N VAL A 148 -24.68 15.89 63.61
CA VAL A 148 -25.32 16.71 62.57
C VAL A 148 -26.83 16.50 62.65
N PRO A 149 -27.66 17.56 62.66
CA PRO A 149 -29.11 17.40 62.59
C PRO A 149 -29.50 16.58 61.35
N PRO A 150 -30.38 15.56 61.47
CA PRO A 150 -30.71 14.69 60.35
C PRO A 150 -31.23 15.43 59.10
N ALA A 151 -31.98 16.52 59.28
CA ALA A 151 -32.43 17.37 58.17
C ALA A 151 -31.28 18.04 57.39
N VAL A 152 -30.21 18.46 58.09
CA VAL A 152 -29.01 19.03 57.46
C VAL A 152 -28.21 17.91 56.78
N ASP A 153 -28.08 16.76 57.43
CA ASP A 153 -27.38 15.62 56.84
C ASP A 153 -28.07 15.09 55.58
N LYS A 154 -29.41 15.10 55.56
CA LYS A 154 -30.22 14.81 54.37
C LYS A 154 -29.86 15.73 53.20
N GLN A 155 -29.67 17.03 53.45
CA GLN A 155 -29.25 17.99 52.41
C GLN A 155 -27.82 17.73 51.94
N ASN A 156 -26.90 17.46 52.87
CA ASN A 156 -25.50 17.12 52.55
C ASN A 156 -25.40 15.87 51.67
N VAL A 157 -26.15 14.81 52.02
CA VAL A 157 -26.19 13.57 51.24
C VAL A 157 -26.84 13.79 49.87
N SER A 158 -27.91 14.60 49.78
CA SER A 158 -28.52 14.97 48.50
C SER A 158 -27.53 15.67 47.56
N ALA A 159 -26.73 16.60 48.09
CA ALA A 159 -25.67 17.24 47.31
C ALA A 159 -24.57 16.24 46.89
N ARG A 160 -24.20 15.30 47.78
CA ARG A 160 -23.22 14.24 47.45
C ARG A 160 -23.73 13.36 46.31
N ILE A 161 -25.00 12.98 46.31
CA ILE A 161 -25.63 12.19 45.24
C ILE A 161 -25.50 12.90 43.89
N GLN A 162 -25.79 14.20 43.84
CA GLN A 162 -25.66 14.98 42.60
C GLN A 162 -24.23 15.00 42.05
N VAL A 163 -23.23 15.13 42.94
CA VAL A 163 -21.82 15.04 42.55
C VAL A 163 -21.48 13.65 42.02
N LEU A 164 -21.83 12.59 42.75
CA LEU A 164 -21.54 11.22 42.33
C LEU A 164 -22.20 10.88 41.00
N ALA A 165 -23.47 11.28 40.80
CA ALA A 165 -24.23 10.99 39.60
C ALA A 165 -23.67 11.64 38.32
N THR A 166 -22.79 12.64 38.46
CA THR A 166 -22.16 13.35 37.34
C THR A 166 -20.72 12.93 37.05
N LEU A 167 -20.17 11.98 37.83
CA LEU A 167 -18.82 11.49 37.61
C LEU A 167 -18.70 10.81 36.24
N PRO A 168 -17.77 11.26 35.37
CA PRO A 168 -17.60 10.66 34.06
C PRO A 168 -16.93 9.28 34.18
N ALA A 169 -17.37 8.36 33.34
CA ALA A 169 -16.59 7.18 33.00
C ALA A 169 -15.33 7.60 32.23
N ARG A 170 -14.23 6.86 32.42
CA ARG A 170 -12.93 7.15 31.82
C ARG A 170 -12.59 6.05 30.83
N ILE A 171 -12.60 6.36 29.54
CA ILE A 171 -12.45 5.38 28.46
C ILE A 171 -11.10 5.57 27.78
N SER A 172 -10.28 4.53 27.78
CA SER A 172 -9.03 4.43 27.05
C SER A 172 -9.20 3.46 25.88
N VAL A 173 -8.77 3.86 24.69
CA VAL A 173 -8.87 3.04 23.48
C VAL A 173 -7.50 2.97 22.82
N ALA A 174 -7.09 1.78 22.41
CA ALA A 174 -5.88 1.54 21.63
C ALA A 174 -6.23 0.77 20.35
N THR A 175 -5.46 0.99 19.28
CA THR A 175 -5.64 0.31 18.00
C THR A 175 -4.32 -0.18 17.43
N SER A 176 -4.39 -1.25 16.66
CA SER A 176 -3.33 -1.67 15.74
C SER A 176 -3.90 -1.69 14.31
N PRO A 177 -3.42 -0.82 13.39
CA PRO A 177 -2.41 0.22 13.59
C PRO A 177 -2.87 1.38 14.50
N PRO A 178 -1.94 2.18 15.08
CA PRO A 178 -2.28 3.30 15.95
C PRO A 178 -2.87 4.50 15.19
N GLY A 179 -3.51 5.43 15.92
CA GLY A 179 -3.98 6.71 15.37
C GLY A 179 -5.41 6.72 14.81
N ALA A 180 -6.21 5.69 15.10
CA ALA A 180 -7.61 5.67 14.72
C ALA A 180 -8.44 6.74 15.44
N THR A 181 -9.43 7.31 14.75
CA THR A 181 -10.41 8.21 15.33
C THR A 181 -11.46 7.39 16.08
N VAL A 182 -11.76 7.78 17.31
CA VAL A 182 -12.80 7.16 18.15
C VAL A 182 -13.95 8.14 18.29
N THR A 183 -15.17 7.65 18.09
CA THR A 183 -16.40 8.44 18.25
C THR A 183 -17.39 7.68 19.11
N LEU A 184 -17.95 8.33 20.11
CA LEU A 184 -19.03 7.80 20.95
C LEU A 184 -20.34 8.47 20.55
N THR A 185 -21.29 7.66 20.09
CA THR A 185 -22.61 8.13 19.65
C THR A 185 -23.68 7.57 20.56
N SER A 186 -24.58 8.43 21.03
CA SER A 186 -25.83 8.05 21.71
C SER A 186 -27.04 8.43 20.83
N ASP A 187 -28.25 8.16 21.31
CA ASP A 187 -29.49 8.59 20.61
C ASP A 187 -29.58 10.11 20.42
N ALA A 188 -28.83 10.89 21.22
CA ALA A 188 -28.71 12.34 21.11
C ALA A 188 -27.64 12.80 20.09
N GLY A 189 -26.95 11.86 19.44
CA GLY A 189 -25.86 12.11 18.49
C GLY A 189 -24.47 11.88 19.08
N VAL A 190 -23.46 12.45 18.42
CA VAL A 190 -22.05 12.33 18.84
C VAL A 190 -21.85 13.03 20.19
N THR A 191 -21.51 12.25 21.20
CA THR A 191 -21.38 12.72 22.60
C THR A 191 -19.93 12.97 22.98
N ALA A 192 -18.99 12.22 22.40
CA ALA A 192 -17.55 12.43 22.62
C ALA A 192 -16.74 11.90 21.41
N SER A 193 -15.53 12.43 21.22
CA SER A 193 -14.59 11.94 20.23
C SER A 193 -13.15 12.10 20.73
N GLY A 194 -12.24 11.27 20.22
CA GLY A 194 -10.82 11.29 20.56
C GLY A 194 -10.00 10.46 19.57
N VAL A 195 -8.72 10.29 19.87
CA VAL A 195 -7.78 9.48 19.08
C VAL A 195 -7.32 8.29 19.90
N ALA A 196 -7.32 7.09 19.31
CA ALA A 196 -6.83 5.89 19.96
C ALA A 196 -5.33 5.99 20.28
N GLY A 197 -4.95 5.60 21.49
CA GLY A 197 -3.61 5.83 22.06
C GLY A 197 -3.37 7.27 22.54
N GLY A 198 -4.38 8.15 22.44
CA GLY A 198 -4.33 9.55 22.88
C GLY A 198 -4.91 9.78 24.28
N ALA A 199 -5.50 10.96 24.48
CA ALA A 199 -6.12 11.35 25.74
C ALA A 199 -7.32 10.46 26.12
N ILE A 200 -7.57 10.31 27.41
CA ILE A 200 -8.73 9.58 27.94
C ILE A 200 -10.02 10.28 27.49
N ILE A 201 -10.95 9.49 26.96
CA ILE A 201 -12.27 9.96 26.55
C ILE A 201 -13.19 9.87 27.77
N GLU A 202 -13.83 10.97 28.13
CA GLU A 202 -14.78 11.03 29.23
C GLU A 202 -16.21 10.97 28.70
N ALA A 203 -17.04 10.11 29.30
CA ALA A 203 -18.45 9.97 28.94
C ALA A 203 -19.30 9.79 30.21
N ARG A 204 -20.56 10.25 30.18
CA ARG A 204 -21.50 9.98 31.28
C ARG A 204 -21.94 8.51 31.24
N ALA A 205 -22.55 8.05 32.32
CA ALA A 205 -23.12 6.71 32.35
C ALA A 205 -24.32 6.58 31.41
N GLY A 206 -24.32 5.55 30.57
CA GLY A 206 -25.36 5.31 29.56
C GLY A 206 -24.88 4.36 28.47
N THR A 207 -25.73 4.14 27.47
CA THR A 207 -25.40 3.28 26.32
C THR A 207 -24.87 4.12 25.17
N TYR A 208 -23.77 3.68 24.57
CA TYR A 208 -23.15 4.32 23.41
C TYR A 208 -22.77 3.29 22.35
N GLN A 209 -22.79 3.73 21.10
CA GLN A 209 -22.08 3.07 20.01
C GLN A 209 -20.70 3.71 19.89
N MET A 210 -19.66 2.95 20.18
CA MET A 210 -18.29 3.37 19.96
C MET A 210 -17.87 2.95 18.55
N ARG A 211 -17.65 3.93 17.68
CA ARG A 211 -17.09 3.73 16.35
C ARG A 211 -15.60 4.06 16.36
N VAL A 212 -14.79 3.16 15.84
CA VAL A 212 -13.35 3.32 15.62
C VAL A 212 -13.08 3.31 14.13
N ASP A 213 -12.45 4.36 13.62
CA ASP A 213 -12.28 4.60 12.19
C ASP A 213 -10.83 5.00 11.88
N LEU A 214 -10.23 4.35 10.88
CA LEU A 214 -8.91 4.67 10.38
C LEU A 214 -8.94 4.60 8.85
N ALA A 215 -8.35 5.60 8.18
CA ALA A 215 -8.34 5.68 6.73
C ALA A 215 -7.68 4.44 6.10
N GLY A 216 -8.37 3.79 5.15
CA GLY A 216 -7.91 2.56 4.51
C GLY A 216 -8.22 1.27 5.28
N TYR A 217 -8.91 1.35 6.42
CA TYR A 217 -9.29 0.22 7.27
C TYR A 217 -10.81 0.11 7.42
N GLN A 218 -11.29 -1.08 7.75
CA GLN A 218 -12.68 -1.33 8.04
C GLN A 218 -13.03 -0.68 9.38
N PRO A 219 -14.05 0.19 9.43
CA PRO A 219 -14.45 0.81 10.68
C PRO A 219 -15.13 -0.22 11.58
N GLU A 220 -14.73 -0.25 12.84
CA GLU A 220 -15.34 -1.10 13.84
C GLU A 220 -16.35 -0.33 14.67
N THR A 221 -17.47 -0.96 15.01
CA THR A 221 -18.48 -0.37 15.88
C THR A 221 -18.84 -1.35 16.99
N ARG A 222 -18.73 -0.91 18.23
CA ARG A 222 -18.99 -1.72 19.42
C ARG A 222 -19.96 -1.01 20.37
N PRO A 223 -21.04 -1.67 20.82
CA PRO A 223 -21.86 -1.13 21.88
C PRO A 223 -21.09 -1.15 23.20
N ILE A 224 -21.12 -0.04 23.93
CA ILE A 224 -20.54 0.08 25.26
C ILE A 224 -21.58 0.67 26.22
N GLU A 225 -21.48 0.28 27.49
CA GLU A 225 -22.30 0.82 28.56
C GLU A 225 -21.40 1.26 29.73
N PRO A 226 -20.76 2.44 29.62
CA PRO A 226 -19.92 2.95 30.67
C PRO A 226 -20.74 3.25 31.93
N GLN A 227 -20.19 2.88 33.08
CA GLN A 227 -20.74 3.12 34.42
C GLN A 227 -20.13 4.37 35.06
N ILE A 228 -20.85 4.92 36.03
CA ILE A 228 -20.49 6.16 36.73
C ILE A 228 -19.07 6.03 37.30
N GLY A 229 -18.18 6.96 36.95
CA GLY A 229 -16.83 7.02 37.50
C GLY A 229 -15.92 5.81 37.22
N LYS A 230 -16.36 4.82 36.42
CA LYS A 230 -15.59 3.59 36.16
C LYS A 230 -14.60 3.76 35.00
N PRO A 231 -13.39 3.18 35.10
CA PRO A 231 -12.45 3.14 34.00
C PRO A 231 -12.73 1.96 33.04
N TYR A 232 -12.54 2.18 31.75
CA TYR A 232 -12.67 1.17 30.69
C TYR A 232 -11.46 1.23 29.75
N SER A 233 -11.01 0.07 29.29
CA SER A 233 -9.93 -0.06 28.32
C SER A 233 -10.39 -0.95 27.16
N TYR A 234 -10.26 -0.46 25.94
CA TYR A 234 -10.62 -1.18 24.73
C TYR A 234 -9.42 -1.25 23.78
N TYR A 235 -9.28 -2.39 23.11
CA TYR A 235 -8.28 -2.62 22.08
C TYR A 235 -8.95 -3.16 20.82
N PHE A 236 -8.54 -2.66 19.66
CA PHE A 236 -9.05 -3.06 18.35
C PHE A 236 -7.91 -3.36 17.37
N GLU A 237 -8.03 -4.46 16.64
CA GLU A 237 -7.15 -4.80 15.52
C GLU A 237 -7.86 -4.49 14.22
N LEU A 238 -7.48 -3.39 13.57
CA LEU A 238 -8.20 -2.90 12.42
C LEU A 238 -7.81 -3.71 11.18
N THR A 239 -8.82 -4.18 10.45
CA THR A 239 -8.62 -4.93 9.21
C THR A 239 -8.52 -3.97 8.03
N PRO A 240 -7.45 -4.02 7.20
CA PRO A 240 -7.34 -3.17 6.02
C PRO A 240 -8.50 -3.42 5.05
N GLN A 241 -9.00 -2.35 4.42
CA GLN A 241 -9.96 -2.47 3.33
C GLN A 241 -9.20 -2.86 2.07
N GLN A 242 -9.21 -4.14 1.72
CA GLN A 242 -8.60 -4.66 0.50
C GLN A 242 -9.63 -4.96 -0.59
N GLY A 243 -9.20 -4.87 -1.84
CA GLY A 243 -9.92 -5.31 -3.04
C GLY A 243 -8.95 -6.03 -3.98
N ALA A 244 -9.46 -6.88 -4.86
CA ALA A 244 -8.61 -7.61 -5.79
C ALA A 244 -8.43 -6.84 -7.11
N LEU A 245 -7.19 -6.65 -7.56
CA LEU A 245 -6.90 -6.16 -8.91
C LEU A 245 -6.46 -7.33 -9.78
N SER A 246 -7.17 -7.59 -10.87
CA SER A 246 -6.80 -8.60 -11.87
C SER A 246 -6.54 -7.93 -13.22
N VAL A 247 -5.29 -7.94 -13.68
CA VAL A 247 -4.88 -7.39 -14.98
C VAL A 247 -4.57 -8.53 -15.95
N ARG A 248 -5.10 -8.45 -17.18
CA ARG A 248 -4.76 -9.33 -18.29
C ARG A 248 -4.32 -8.50 -19.49
N ALA A 249 -3.12 -8.76 -19.98
CA ALA A 249 -2.50 -8.06 -21.09
C ALA A 249 -2.36 -8.96 -22.34
N GLU A 250 -2.60 -8.36 -23.50
CA GLU A 250 -2.33 -8.95 -24.81
C GLU A 250 -1.36 -8.04 -25.58
N PRO A 251 -0.16 -8.54 -25.97
CA PRO A 251 0.31 -9.93 -25.92
C PRO A 251 0.73 -10.40 -24.51
N SER A 252 0.83 -11.72 -24.31
CA SER A 252 1.13 -12.33 -22.99
C SER A 252 2.53 -12.07 -22.45
N ASN A 253 3.45 -11.55 -23.27
CA ASN A 253 4.77 -11.11 -22.84
C ASN A 253 4.82 -9.62 -22.43
N ALA A 254 3.68 -8.94 -22.36
CA ALA A 254 3.61 -7.55 -21.92
C ALA A 254 3.93 -7.42 -20.41
N LEU A 255 4.83 -6.50 -20.07
CA LEU A 255 5.12 -6.08 -18.70
C LEU A 255 3.93 -5.30 -18.14
N ILE A 256 3.56 -5.60 -16.90
CA ILE A 256 2.49 -4.93 -16.15
C ILE A 256 3.11 -4.21 -14.97
N PHE A 257 2.86 -2.90 -14.89
CA PHE A 257 3.26 -2.04 -13.79
C PHE A 257 2.03 -1.52 -13.06
N VAL A 258 2.12 -1.41 -11.73
CA VAL A 258 1.11 -0.79 -10.86
C VAL A 258 1.84 0.26 -10.03
N ASP A 259 1.46 1.53 -10.16
CA ASP A 259 2.15 2.69 -9.55
C ASP A 259 3.66 2.67 -9.81
N ASP A 260 4.02 2.51 -11.10
CA ASP A 260 5.40 2.45 -11.62
C ASP A 260 6.27 1.28 -11.12
N LYS A 261 5.73 0.38 -10.27
CA LYS A 261 6.38 -0.87 -9.88
C LYS A 261 6.06 -1.99 -10.86
N LEU A 262 7.07 -2.70 -11.37
CA LEU A 262 6.85 -3.91 -12.18
C LEU A 262 6.27 -5.03 -11.30
N VAL A 263 5.08 -5.51 -11.63
CA VAL A 263 4.35 -6.52 -10.82
C VAL A 263 4.11 -7.84 -11.54
N GLY A 264 4.21 -7.87 -12.88
CA GLY A 264 3.98 -9.11 -13.61
C GLY A 264 4.19 -9.03 -15.12
N LEU A 265 4.00 -10.17 -15.78
CA LEU A 265 4.12 -10.37 -17.23
C LEU A 265 2.85 -11.06 -17.74
N GLY A 266 2.13 -10.43 -18.67
CA GLY A 266 0.92 -10.96 -19.31
C GLY A 266 -0.32 -10.99 -18.42
N THR A 267 -0.20 -11.46 -17.18
CA THR A 267 -1.28 -11.49 -16.20
C THR A 267 -0.77 -11.12 -14.81
N TYR A 268 -1.62 -10.46 -14.03
CA TYR A 268 -1.35 -10.10 -12.65
C TYR A 268 -2.64 -10.18 -11.84
N ARG A 269 -2.59 -10.73 -10.63
CA ARG A 269 -3.68 -10.71 -9.65
C ARG A 269 -3.08 -10.50 -8.27
N ASP A 270 -3.59 -9.51 -7.54
CA ASP A 270 -3.19 -9.28 -6.15
C ASP A 270 -4.31 -8.58 -5.35
N GLU A 271 -4.23 -8.66 -4.03
CA GLU A 271 -5.09 -7.94 -3.10
C GLU A 271 -4.44 -6.61 -2.71
N LEU A 272 -5.02 -5.53 -3.20
CA LEU A 272 -4.52 -4.18 -3.00
C LEU A 272 -5.42 -3.42 -2.03
N SER A 273 -4.84 -2.48 -1.29
CA SER A 273 -5.62 -1.57 -0.45
C SER A 273 -6.62 -0.79 -1.31
N ARG A 274 -7.78 -0.46 -0.77
CA ARG A 274 -8.75 0.43 -1.43
C ARG A 274 -8.03 1.72 -1.86
N GLY A 275 -8.14 2.08 -3.13
CA GLY A 275 -7.42 3.22 -3.67
C GLY A 275 -7.48 3.30 -5.18
N THR A 276 -6.82 4.31 -5.72
CA THR A 276 -6.67 4.49 -7.17
C THR A 276 -5.23 4.18 -7.54
N TYR A 277 -5.06 3.28 -8.51
CA TYR A 277 -3.76 2.80 -8.97
C TYR A 277 -3.57 3.16 -10.44
N ASP A 278 -2.36 3.56 -10.82
CA ASP A 278 -1.99 3.77 -12.22
C ASP A 278 -1.38 2.47 -12.78
N VAL A 279 -2.16 1.78 -13.62
CA VAL A 279 -1.76 0.54 -14.29
C VAL A 279 -1.16 0.86 -15.66
N LEU A 280 0.11 0.54 -15.86
CA LEU A 280 0.81 0.67 -17.13
C LEU A 280 1.11 -0.72 -17.70
N VAL A 281 0.76 -0.94 -18.96
CA VAL A 281 1.07 -2.18 -19.67
C VAL A 281 1.94 -1.84 -20.89
N ALA A 282 3.09 -2.50 -20.99
CA ALA A 282 4.07 -2.24 -22.04
C ALA A 282 4.60 -3.56 -22.63
N ALA A 283 4.78 -3.61 -23.95
CA ALA A 283 5.40 -4.74 -24.63
C ALA A 283 6.30 -4.24 -25.75
N GLU A 284 7.34 -5.00 -26.07
CA GLU A 284 8.23 -4.68 -27.18
C GLU A 284 7.47 -4.62 -28.51
N GLY A 285 7.72 -3.58 -29.32
CA GLY A 285 7.06 -3.37 -30.61
C GLY A 285 5.56 -3.03 -30.53
N ARG A 286 5.05 -2.64 -29.36
CA ARG A 286 3.66 -2.22 -29.14
C ARG A 286 3.60 -0.84 -28.47
N LEU A 287 2.52 -0.10 -28.70
CA LEU A 287 2.27 1.15 -27.96
C LEU A 287 1.88 0.81 -26.52
N PRO A 288 2.55 1.37 -25.49
CA PRO A 288 2.17 1.16 -24.10
C PRO A 288 0.84 1.84 -23.78
N GLU A 289 0.07 1.26 -22.88
CA GLU A 289 -1.22 1.80 -22.45
C GLU A 289 -1.21 2.01 -20.94
N ARG A 290 -1.58 3.22 -20.49
CA ARG A 290 -1.73 3.59 -19.08
C ARG A 290 -3.19 3.80 -18.75
N ARG A 291 -3.67 3.16 -17.68
CA ARG A 291 -5.05 3.28 -17.18
C ARG A 291 -5.05 3.52 -15.68
N ARG A 292 -5.86 4.48 -15.27
CA ARG A 292 -6.16 4.71 -13.86
C ARG A 292 -7.30 3.79 -13.42
N VAL A 293 -7.09 3.03 -12.35
CA VAL A 293 -7.99 1.97 -11.92
C VAL A 293 -8.33 2.15 -10.44
N GLU A 294 -9.62 2.22 -10.13
CA GLU A 294 -10.10 2.27 -8.74
C GLU A 294 -10.28 0.83 -8.22
N VAL A 295 -9.56 0.48 -7.16
CA VAL A 295 -9.75 -0.76 -6.40
C VAL A 295 -10.71 -0.49 -5.26
N ARG A 296 -11.83 -1.19 -5.26
CA ARG A 296 -12.90 -1.06 -4.27
C ARG A 296 -12.84 -2.20 -3.26
N PHE A 297 -13.28 -1.92 -2.05
CA PHE A 297 -13.29 -2.90 -0.97
C PHE A 297 -14.17 -4.11 -1.32
N GLY A 298 -13.61 -5.33 -1.17
CA GLY A 298 -14.33 -6.59 -1.39
C GLY A 298 -14.72 -6.89 -2.84
N GLU A 299 -14.35 -6.03 -3.79
CA GLU A 299 -14.63 -6.22 -5.22
C GLU A 299 -13.36 -6.66 -5.97
N GLU A 300 -13.54 -7.42 -7.05
CA GLU A 300 -12.47 -7.73 -7.99
C GLU A 300 -12.55 -6.79 -9.20
N THR A 301 -11.62 -5.83 -9.27
CA THR A 301 -11.48 -4.95 -10.43
C THR A 301 -10.69 -5.67 -11.52
N LYS A 302 -11.36 -5.99 -12.63
CA LYS A 302 -10.75 -6.67 -13.78
C LYS A 302 -10.38 -5.69 -14.88
N VAL A 303 -9.12 -5.69 -15.30
CA VAL A 303 -8.58 -4.80 -16.33
C VAL A 303 -7.99 -5.64 -17.46
N ALA A 304 -8.61 -5.57 -18.63
CA ALA A 304 -8.08 -6.17 -19.85
C ALA A 304 -7.45 -5.09 -20.73
N VAL A 305 -6.19 -5.26 -21.10
CA VAL A 305 -5.41 -4.32 -21.90
C VAL A 305 -4.89 -5.03 -23.14
N ARG A 306 -5.21 -4.49 -24.32
CA ARG A 306 -4.72 -5.03 -25.60
C ARG A 306 -3.88 -3.96 -26.28
N LEU A 307 -2.58 -4.21 -26.38
CA LEU A 307 -1.67 -3.26 -26.99
C LEU A 307 -1.71 -3.39 -28.52
N PRO A 308 -1.98 -2.31 -29.27
CA PRO A 308 -1.94 -2.35 -30.74
C PRO A 308 -0.51 -2.55 -31.26
N LYS A 309 -0.38 -3.22 -32.42
CA LYS A 309 0.90 -3.31 -33.14
C LYS A 309 1.30 -1.92 -33.64
N THR A 310 2.55 -1.54 -33.44
CA THR A 310 3.07 -0.25 -33.90
C THR A 310 3.63 -0.38 -35.31
N GLU A 311 3.13 0.42 -36.26
CA GLU A 311 3.59 0.45 -37.66
C GLU A 311 4.80 1.40 -37.89
N SER A 312 5.31 2.13 -36.90
CA SER A 312 6.50 3.00 -37.07
C SER A 312 7.41 3.05 -35.83
N ALA A 313 8.51 2.31 -35.88
CA ALA A 313 9.41 2.10 -34.73
C ALA A 313 10.35 3.28 -34.42
N GLY A 314 10.71 4.14 -35.38
CA GLY A 314 11.71 5.19 -35.18
C GLY A 314 11.22 6.38 -34.34
N ARG A 315 9.99 6.85 -34.58
CA ARG A 315 9.40 7.96 -33.82
C ARG A 315 9.12 7.61 -32.36
N THR A 316 8.60 6.41 -32.08
CA THR A 316 8.32 5.97 -30.71
C THR A 316 9.61 5.76 -29.90
N GLN A 317 10.71 5.30 -30.53
CA GLN A 317 12.02 5.23 -29.87
C GLN A 317 12.51 6.61 -29.40
N LEU A 318 12.39 7.63 -30.24
CA LEU A 318 12.72 9.02 -29.89
C LEU A 318 11.83 9.58 -28.76
N LEU A 319 10.54 9.24 -28.74
CA LEU A 319 9.61 9.69 -27.69
C LEU A 319 9.84 8.98 -26.33
N VAL A 320 10.16 7.69 -26.33
CA VAL A 320 10.47 6.96 -25.08
C VAL A 320 11.82 7.41 -24.53
N ALA A 321 12.82 7.59 -25.39
CA ALA A 321 14.12 8.10 -24.99
C ALA A 321 14.04 9.51 -24.40
N SER A 322 13.19 10.40 -24.96
CA SER A 322 13.04 11.78 -24.47
C SER A 322 12.39 11.87 -23.09
N VAL A 323 11.43 10.99 -22.79
CA VAL A 323 10.82 10.88 -21.46
C VAL A 323 11.81 10.33 -20.43
N ILE A 324 12.54 9.26 -20.78
CA ILE A 324 13.48 8.60 -19.86
C ILE A 324 14.63 9.54 -19.49
N GLY A 325 15.25 10.23 -20.45
CA GLY A 325 16.41 11.07 -20.12
C GLY A 325 16.15 12.56 -19.94
N GLY A 326 14.97 13.09 -20.27
CA GLY A 326 14.54 14.38 -19.73
C GLY A 326 14.40 14.35 -18.20
N ALA A 327 13.98 13.20 -17.65
CA ALA A 327 13.86 13.00 -16.21
C ALA A 327 15.21 12.85 -15.49
N THR A 328 16.19 12.15 -16.07
CA THR A 328 17.55 12.07 -15.50
C THR A 328 18.31 13.38 -15.64
N LEU A 329 18.19 14.14 -16.75
CA LEU A 329 18.84 15.46 -16.84
C LEU A 329 18.28 16.47 -15.84
N ALA A 330 16.97 16.44 -15.57
CA ALA A 330 16.38 17.29 -14.54
C ALA A 330 16.91 16.95 -13.13
N ALA A 331 17.26 15.68 -12.89
CA ALA A 331 17.90 15.26 -11.64
C ALA A 331 19.38 15.70 -11.54
N TYR A 332 20.13 15.72 -12.64
CA TYR A 332 21.55 16.12 -12.66
C TYR A 332 21.79 17.63 -12.86
N GLY A 333 20.89 18.35 -13.53
CA GLY A 333 20.97 19.81 -13.67
C GLY A 333 20.65 20.57 -12.38
N ALA A 334 20.03 19.91 -11.40
CA ALA A 334 19.70 20.47 -10.09
C ALA A 334 20.74 20.15 -8.99
N GLY A 335 21.74 19.29 -9.25
CA GLY A 335 22.76 18.89 -8.27
C GLY A 335 24.09 18.50 -8.94
N GLY A 336 25.17 19.20 -8.56
CA GLY A 336 26.48 19.22 -9.22
C GLY A 336 27.12 17.88 -9.62
N VAL A 337 28.01 17.99 -10.60
CA VAL A 337 28.87 16.97 -11.24
C VAL A 337 29.94 16.39 -10.30
N ALA A 338 29.67 16.31 -9.00
CA ALA A 338 30.58 15.73 -8.03
C ALA A 338 29.96 14.43 -7.52
N ASN A 339 30.63 13.30 -7.79
CA ASN A 339 30.41 11.96 -7.21
C ASN A 339 29.57 10.95 -8.03
N ALA A 340 29.81 10.80 -9.34
CA ALA A 340 29.19 9.72 -10.11
C ALA A 340 30.11 8.48 -10.23
N ASP A 341 30.12 7.64 -9.19
CA ASP A 341 30.42 6.21 -9.33
C ASP A 341 29.22 5.54 -10.04
N GLY A 342 29.32 5.43 -11.36
CA GLY A 342 28.31 4.73 -12.16
C GLY A 342 28.26 5.21 -13.60
N THR A 343 29.18 4.71 -14.43
CA THR A 343 29.27 4.96 -15.88
C THR A 343 27.94 4.73 -16.63
N ILE A 344 27.07 3.88 -16.09
CA ILE A 344 25.72 3.57 -16.60
C ILE A 344 24.72 4.71 -16.37
N ALA A 345 24.85 5.46 -15.27
CA ALA A 345 23.94 6.54 -14.91
C ALA A 345 24.21 7.82 -15.75
N THR A 346 25.47 8.07 -16.11
CA THR A 346 25.87 9.11 -17.07
C THR A 346 25.39 8.81 -18.49
N LEU A 347 25.49 7.54 -18.94
CA LEU A 347 24.98 7.12 -20.24
C LEU A 347 23.44 7.22 -20.31
N ALA A 348 22.72 6.82 -19.27
CA ALA A 348 21.27 6.94 -19.19
C ALA A 348 20.78 8.41 -19.11
N GLY A 349 21.56 9.30 -18.48
CA GLY A 349 21.33 10.75 -18.48
C GLY A 349 21.50 11.38 -19.86
N LEU A 350 22.59 11.04 -20.57
CA LEU A 350 22.83 11.55 -21.92
C LEU A 350 21.79 11.06 -22.93
N VAL A 351 21.41 9.78 -22.91
CA VAL A 351 20.48 9.15 -23.89
C VAL A 351 19.13 9.85 -24.01
N GLY A 352 18.64 10.54 -22.97
CA GLY A 352 17.41 11.33 -23.12
C GLY A 352 17.53 12.83 -22.95
N ALA A 353 18.71 13.37 -22.60
CA ALA A 353 19.07 14.74 -22.99
C ALA A 353 18.96 14.90 -24.51
N THR A 354 19.52 13.93 -25.22
CA THR A 354 19.64 13.89 -26.68
C THR A 354 18.29 13.74 -27.35
N ALA A 355 17.43 12.86 -26.84
CA ALA A 355 16.09 12.67 -27.36
C ALA A 355 15.14 13.83 -27.01
N ALA A 356 15.32 14.49 -25.85
CA ALA A 356 14.60 15.73 -25.53
C ALA A 356 15.03 16.88 -26.45
N ALA A 357 16.33 17.06 -26.71
CA ALA A 357 16.85 18.08 -27.62
C ALA A 357 16.41 17.84 -29.08
N THR A 358 16.43 16.60 -29.57
CA THR A 358 15.92 16.28 -30.92
C THR A 358 14.41 16.39 -31.04
N GLY A 359 13.66 15.98 -30.00
CA GLY A 359 12.21 16.12 -29.96
C GLY A 359 11.75 17.58 -29.97
N SER A 360 12.50 18.47 -29.32
CA SER A 360 12.19 19.90 -29.22
C SER A 360 12.74 20.73 -30.39
N TYR A 361 13.87 20.36 -31.00
CA TYR A 361 14.48 21.13 -32.09
C TYR A 361 13.97 20.73 -33.50
N TYR A 362 13.63 19.47 -33.75
CA TYR A 362 13.37 18.98 -35.11
C TYR A 362 11.94 18.58 -35.45
N GLY A 363 10.98 18.58 -34.52
CA GLY A 363 9.61 18.19 -34.80
C GLY A 363 9.53 16.80 -35.45
N ILE A 364 9.65 15.74 -34.64
CA ILE A 364 9.90 14.35 -35.06
C ILE A 364 8.96 13.90 -36.21
N PRO A 365 9.47 13.69 -37.45
CA PRO A 365 8.69 13.20 -38.57
C PRO A 365 7.99 11.85 -38.28
N ASP A 366 6.82 11.65 -38.88
CA ASP A 366 6.00 10.44 -38.70
C ASP A 366 6.63 9.19 -39.34
N ASP A 367 7.56 9.36 -40.29
CA ASP A 367 8.15 8.34 -41.17
C ASP A 367 9.62 7.99 -40.85
N LEU A 368 10.08 8.29 -39.64
CA LEU A 368 11.44 7.99 -39.20
C LEU A 368 11.72 6.48 -39.15
N SER A 369 12.75 6.04 -39.88
CA SER A 369 13.27 4.67 -39.81
C SER A 369 14.00 4.42 -38.48
N ALA A 370 14.06 3.16 -38.05
CA ALA A 370 14.77 2.76 -36.82
C ALA A 370 16.30 2.98 -36.91
N GLY A 371 16.89 2.87 -38.10
CA GLY A 371 18.32 3.17 -38.31
C GLY A 371 18.59 4.67 -38.16
N THR A 372 17.72 5.50 -38.73
CA THR A 372 17.79 6.97 -38.63
C THR A 372 17.64 7.46 -37.19
N SER A 373 16.65 6.95 -36.44
CA SER A 373 16.46 7.33 -35.02
C SER A 373 17.63 6.88 -34.14
N SER A 374 18.14 5.66 -34.38
CA SER A 374 19.29 5.12 -33.66
C SER A 374 20.56 5.95 -33.89
N LEU A 375 20.84 6.34 -35.14
CA LEU A 375 21.98 7.19 -35.45
C LEU A 375 21.86 8.57 -34.79
N ILE A 376 20.67 9.18 -34.84
CA ILE A 376 20.43 10.48 -34.21
C ILE A 376 20.69 10.43 -32.70
N ILE A 377 20.15 9.43 -32.01
CA ILE A 377 20.37 9.26 -30.56
C ILE A 377 21.87 9.14 -30.26
N THR A 378 22.57 8.27 -30.99
CA THR A 378 23.99 7.99 -30.74
C THR A 378 24.90 9.15 -31.09
N SER A 379 24.74 9.78 -32.25
CA SER A 379 25.55 10.93 -32.63
C SER A 379 25.39 12.10 -31.66
N SER A 380 24.21 12.23 -31.06
CA SER A 380 23.97 13.22 -30.00
C SER A 380 24.72 12.86 -28.70
N ILE A 381 24.68 11.59 -28.26
CA ILE A 381 25.40 11.14 -27.05
C ILE A 381 26.90 11.33 -27.26
N VAL A 382 27.40 10.83 -28.39
CA VAL A 382 28.80 10.91 -28.80
C VAL A 382 29.25 12.36 -28.88
N GLY A 383 28.48 13.24 -29.55
CA GLY A 383 28.83 14.66 -29.66
C GLY A 383 28.94 15.34 -28.29
N GLY A 384 28.09 14.97 -27.33
CA GLY A 384 28.18 15.47 -25.96
C GLY A 384 29.42 14.99 -25.22
N VAL A 385 29.72 13.70 -25.29
CA VAL A 385 30.92 13.12 -24.68
C VAL A 385 32.18 13.70 -25.32
N GLU A 386 32.23 13.79 -26.65
CA GLU A 386 33.36 14.36 -27.39
C GLU A 386 33.60 15.82 -27.04
N ALA A 387 32.55 16.64 -26.95
CA ALA A 387 32.70 18.06 -26.61
C ALA A 387 33.19 18.26 -25.16
N ALA A 388 32.76 17.42 -24.22
CA ALA A 388 33.25 17.44 -22.84
C ALA A 388 34.72 16.99 -22.77
N LEU A 389 35.05 15.84 -23.37
CA LEU A 389 36.42 15.31 -23.41
C LEU A 389 37.37 16.27 -24.14
N LEU A 390 36.98 16.82 -25.29
CA LEU A 390 37.77 17.80 -26.01
C LEU A 390 38.03 19.05 -25.16
N THR A 391 37.03 19.51 -24.41
CA THR A 391 37.18 20.67 -23.50
C THR A 391 38.17 20.36 -22.38
N SER A 392 38.11 19.18 -21.76
CA SER A 392 39.09 18.78 -20.75
C SER A 392 40.53 18.65 -21.30
N VAL A 393 40.68 18.38 -22.60
CA VAL A 393 41.99 18.32 -23.27
C VAL A 393 42.52 19.72 -23.61
N ILE A 394 41.70 20.60 -24.20
CA ILE A 394 42.17 21.90 -24.73
C ILE A 394 42.06 23.05 -23.72
N ALA A 395 41.23 22.89 -22.68
CA ALA A 395 40.94 23.92 -21.68
C ALA A 395 40.63 23.29 -20.29
N PRO A 396 41.57 22.52 -19.70
CA PRO A 396 41.34 21.77 -18.46
C PRO A 396 40.90 22.64 -17.28
N ASP A 397 41.39 23.89 -17.19
CA ASP A 397 41.06 24.79 -16.07
C ASP A 397 39.77 25.61 -16.27
N ALA A 398 39.04 25.40 -17.37
CA ALA A 398 37.91 26.26 -17.71
C ALA A 398 36.64 25.94 -16.89
N GLY A 399 36.50 24.73 -16.35
CA GLY A 399 35.29 24.28 -15.66
C GLY A 399 34.02 24.32 -16.52
N ARG A 400 34.17 24.24 -17.86
CA ARG A 400 33.10 24.41 -18.85
C ARG A 400 32.65 23.12 -19.53
N GLU A 401 33.15 21.97 -19.08
CA GLU A 401 32.90 20.66 -19.70
C GLU A 401 31.41 20.33 -19.82
N GLY A 402 30.63 20.60 -18.78
CA GLY A 402 29.17 20.39 -18.82
C GLY A 402 28.47 21.25 -19.88
N THR A 403 28.88 22.52 -20.02
CA THR A 403 28.32 23.41 -21.06
C THR A 403 28.73 23.01 -22.46
N ALA A 404 29.98 22.58 -22.64
CA ALA A 404 30.48 22.06 -23.91
C ALA A 404 29.77 20.76 -24.28
N GLY A 405 29.56 19.84 -23.33
CA GLY A 405 28.82 18.60 -23.54
C GLY A 405 27.37 18.83 -23.96
N LEU A 406 26.67 19.79 -23.34
CA LEU A 406 25.31 20.14 -23.76
C LEU A 406 25.26 20.70 -25.20
N LEU A 407 26.23 21.54 -25.58
CA LEU A 407 26.35 22.02 -26.96
C LEU A 407 26.70 20.87 -27.93
N GLY A 408 27.59 19.97 -27.53
CA GLY A 408 27.97 18.78 -28.27
C GLY A 408 26.79 17.87 -28.56
N VAL A 409 25.87 17.70 -27.60
CA VAL A 409 24.61 16.97 -27.80
C VAL A 409 23.78 17.57 -28.94
N VAL A 410 23.60 18.90 -28.94
CA VAL A 410 22.83 19.59 -29.98
C VAL A 410 23.51 19.49 -31.34
N VAL A 411 24.83 19.68 -31.40
CA VAL A 411 25.60 19.60 -32.64
C VAL A 411 25.60 18.17 -33.21
N GLY A 412 25.76 17.16 -32.36
CA GLY A 412 25.69 15.75 -32.74
C GLY A 412 24.31 15.34 -33.26
N ALA A 413 23.26 15.83 -32.61
CA ALA A 413 21.88 15.66 -33.04
C ALA A 413 21.61 16.32 -34.40
N ALA A 414 22.07 17.56 -34.57
CA ALA A 414 21.83 18.34 -35.78
C ALA A 414 22.58 17.79 -36.99
N SER A 415 23.84 17.45 -36.80
CA SER A 415 24.67 16.86 -37.86
C SER A 415 24.11 15.52 -38.33
N SER A 416 23.69 14.65 -37.40
CA SER A 416 23.08 13.35 -37.75
C SER A 416 21.69 13.48 -38.34
N ALA A 417 20.83 14.38 -37.86
CA ALA A 417 19.52 14.62 -38.48
C ALA A 417 19.64 15.05 -39.96
N VAL A 418 20.70 15.82 -40.27
CA VAL A 418 21.01 16.24 -41.64
C VAL A 418 21.64 15.10 -42.45
N LEU A 419 22.50 14.27 -41.84
CA LEU A 419 23.26 13.25 -42.55
C LEU A 419 22.49 11.92 -42.71
N ALA A 420 21.65 11.55 -41.75
CA ALA A 420 20.99 10.25 -41.67
C ALA A 420 20.10 9.91 -42.89
N PRO A 421 19.30 10.84 -43.46
CA PRO A 421 18.54 10.56 -44.68
C PRO A 421 19.43 10.31 -45.91
N ARG A 422 20.66 10.84 -45.90
CA ARG A 422 21.62 10.66 -47.01
C ARG A 422 22.41 9.36 -46.92
N LEU A 423 22.59 8.84 -45.70
CA LEU A 423 23.36 7.62 -45.47
C LEU A 423 22.54 6.34 -45.68
N GLN A 424 21.21 6.41 -45.64
CA GLN A 424 20.30 5.26 -45.80
C GLN A 424 20.71 4.05 -44.95
N LEU A 425 21.20 4.29 -43.74
CA LEU A 425 21.66 3.24 -42.84
C LEU A 425 20.48 2.37 -42.40
N ASP A 426 20.68 1.07 -42.41
CA ASP A 426 19.72 0.16 -41.82
C ASP A 426 19.84 0.12 -40.27
N ALA A 427 18.99 -0.68 -39.62
CA ALA A 427 19.01 -0.79 -38.17
C ALA A 427 20.25 -1.54 -37.63
N GLY A 428 20.91 -2.32 -38.48
CA GLY A 428 22.12 -3.07 -38.21
C GLY A 428 23.37 -2.19 -38.24
N ASP A 429 23.53 -1.41 -39.31
CA ASP A 429 24.56 -0.39 -39.49
C ASP A 429 24.58 0.57 -38.31
N ALA A 430 23.40 1.08 -37.94
CA ALA A 430 23.28 1.98 -36.80
C ALA A 430 23.65 1.28 -35.49
N ALA A 431 23.30 0.01 -35.31
CA ALA A 431 23.70 -0.74 -34.13
C ALA A 431 25.21 -0.96 -34.06
N LEU A 432 25.88 -1.23 -35.19
CA LEU A 432 27.34 -1.38 -35.25
C LEU A 432 28.08 -0.08 -34.95
N ILE A 433 27.60 1.06 -35.46
CA ILE A 433 28.15 2.37 -35.12
C ILE A 433 28.00 2.66 -33.62
N ASN A 434 26.84 2.34 -33.03
CA ASN A 434 26.59 2.50 -31.61
C ASN A 434 27.50 1.62 -30.74
N SER A 435 27.62 0.35 -31.11
CA SER A 435 28.49 -0.62 -30.45
C SER A 435 29.95 -0.17 -30.52
N GLY A 436 30.39 0.28 -31.70
CA GLY A 436 31.72 0.85 -31.90
C GLY A 436 31.99 2.06 -31.00
N ALA A 437 31.05 3.01 -30.93
CA ALA A 437 31.16 4.18 -30.06
C ALA A 437 31.25 3.78 -28.57
N LEU A 438 30.36 2.89 -28.12
CA LEU A 438 30.31 2.43 -26.74
C LEU A 438 31.62 1.75 -26.33
N TRP A 439 32.04 0.73 -27.07
CA TRP A 439 33.23 -0.04 -26.72
C TRP A 439 34.51 0.76 -26.95
N GLY A 440 34.58 1.61 -27.96
CA GLY A 440 35.69 2.53 -28.17
C GLY A 440 35.88 3.48 -26.99
N GLY A 441 34.79 4.08 -26.50
CA GLY A 441 34.81 4.94 -25.31
C GLY A 441 35.23 4.19 -24.04
N ILE A 442 34.65 3.01 -23.79
CA ILE A 442 35.00 2.16 -22.63
C ILE A 442 36.48 1.76 -22.68
N ILE A 443 36.97 1.28 -23.82
CA ILE A 443 38.36 0.87 -23.98
C ILE A 443 39.29 2.07 -23.80
N GLY A 444 38.99 3.22 -24.41
CA GLY A 444 39.79 4.44 -24.25
C GLY A 444 39.87 4.91 -22.79
N GLY A 445 38.75 4.86 -22.06
CA GLY A 445 38.72 5.17 -20.62
C GLY A 445 39.46 4.15 -19.76
N LEU A 446 39.34 2.86 -20.04
CA LEU A 446 40.11 1.82 -19.34
C LEU A 446 41.62 1.95 -19.61
N PHE A 447 42.02 2.35 -20.82
CA PHE A 447 43.41 2.72 -21.11
C PHE A 447 43.87 3.89 -20.24
N ALA A 448 43.05 4.94 -20.09
CA ALA A 448 43.40 6.07 -19.22
C ALA A 448 43.67 5.65 -17.76
N VAL A 449 42.85 4.74 -17.23
CA VAL A 449 43.01 4.17 -15.87
C VAL A 449 44.23 3.24 -15.78
N THR A 450 44.46 2.41 -16.80
CA THR A 450 45.55 1.42 -16.81
C THR A 450 46.94 2.08 -16.81
N PHE A 451 47.08 3.24 -17.47
CA PHE A 451 48.37 3.93 -17.61
C PHE A 451 48.60 5.06 -16.58
N ASP A 452 47.79 5.11 -15.51
CA ASP A 452 47.81 6.16 -14.46
C ASP A 452 48.01 7.57 -15.06
N SER A 453 47.20 7.86 -16.07
CA SER A 453 47.34 9.11 -16.82
C SER A 453 46.71 10.27 -16.06
N ASN A 454 47.35 11.45 -16.11
CA ASN A 454 46.70 12.67 -15.61
C ASN A 454 45.40 12.95 -16.38
N GLU A 455 44.50 13.74 -15.80
CA GLU A 455 43.16 13.98 -16.33
C GLU A 455 43.16 14.42 -17.81
N GLN A 456 44.09 15.30 -18.20
CA GLN A 456 44.22 15.77 -19.58
C GLN A 456 44.61 14.64 -20.57
N VAL A 457 45.59 13.82 -20.20
CA VAL A 457 46.04 12.68 -21.02
C VAL A 457 44.98 11.58 -21.03
N GLY A 458 44.33 11.33 -19.91
CA GLY A 458 43.26 10.34 -19.78
C GLY A 458 42.04 10.69 -20.63
N SER A 459 41.62 11.94 -20.61
CA SER A 459 40.56 12.43 -21.50
C SER A 459 40.94 12.36 -22.97
N GLY A 460 42.22 12.61 -23.30
CA GLY A 460 42.74 12.44 -24.65
C GLY A 460 42.69 10.98 -25.14
N LEU A 461 43.02 10.03 -24.26
CA LEU A 461 42.93 8.60 -24.55
C LEU A 461 41.48 8.13 -24.71
N ALA A 462 40.57 8.60 -23.86
CA ALA A 462 39.13 8.32 -23.97
C ALA A 462 38.56 8.87 -25.28
N LEU A 463 38.90 10.11 -25.66
CA LEU A 463 38.46 10.75 -26.90
C LEU A 463 38.97 9.98 -28.13
N THR A 464 40.22 9.54 -28.08
CA THR A 464 40.84 8.75 -29.15
C THR A 464 40.15 7.39 -29.30
N GLY A 465 39.93 6.68 -28.18
CA GLY A 465 39.24 5.40 -28.18
C GLY A 465 37.82 5.49 -28.76
N LEU A 466 37.05 6.50 -28.36
CA LEU A 466 35.71 6.78 -28.87
C LEU A 466 35.71 6.97 -30.40
N ASN A 467 36.63 7.78 -30.92
CA ASN A 467 36.74 8.07 -32.35
C ASN A 467 37.20 6.86 -33.17
N ILE A 468 38.15 6.08 -32.65
CA ILE A 468 38.56 4.80 -33.26
C ILE A 468 37.38 3.82 -33.29
N GLY A 469 36.61 3.75 -32.20
CA GLY A 469 35.43 2.90 -32.09
C GLY A 469 34.35 3.26 -33.10
N LEU A 470 34.02 4.55 -33.23
CA LEU A 470 33.09 5.06 -34.25
C LEU A 470 33.54 4.72 -35.67
N ALA A 471 34.80 4.99 -35.99
CA ALA A 471 35.37 4.68 -37.29
C ALA A 471 35.32 3.17 -37.57
N SER A 472 35.65 2.35 -36.57
CA SER A 472 35.61 0.89 -36.67
C SER A 472 34.18 0.38 -36.89
N GLY A 473 33.20 0.85 -36.10
CA GLY A 473 31.80 0.47 -36.25
C GLY A 473 31.22 0.86 -37.62
N ALA A 474 31.54 2.06 -38.10
CA ALA A 474 31.13 2.52 -39.43
C ALA A 474 31.79 1.73 -40.58
N LEU A 475 33.09 1.41 -40.45
CA LEU A 475 33.82 0.61 -41.44
C LEU A 475 33.32 -0.83 -41.47
N ILE A 476 33.08 -1.44 -40.30
CA ILE A 476 32.56 -2.80 -40.19
C ILE A 476 31.15 -2.85 -40.79
N GLY A 477 30.25 -1.94 -40.42
CA GLY A 477 28.88 -1.91 -40.95
C GLY A 477 28.83 -1.78 -42.47
N ARG A 478 29.77 -1.06 -43.07
CA ARG A 478 29.88 -1.00 -44.54
C ARG A 478 30.28 -2.34 -45.19
N SER A 479 30.89 -3.24 -44.43
CA SER A 479 31.45 -4.51 -44.93
C SER A 479 30.63 -5.74 -44.55
N VAL A 480 29.73 -5.65 -43.57
CA VAL A 480 28.93 -6.77 -43.06
C VAL A 480 27.47 -6.36 -42.86
N ASP A 481 26.56 -7.19 -43.36
CA ASP A 481 25.11 -7.00 -43.18
C ASP A 481 24.65 -7.70 -41.90
N TYR A 482 24.81 -7.03 -40.75
CA TYR A 482 24.36 -7.57 -39.46
C TYR A 482 22.99 -7.08 -39.09
N SER A 483 22.11 -7.96 -38.61
CA SER A 483 20.85 -7.51 -38.02
C SER A 483 21.10 -6.81 -36.67
N ARG A 484 20.20 -5.90 -36.27
CA ARG A 484 20.26 -5.27 -34.94
C ARG A 484 20.35 -6.29 -33.79
N ARG A 485 19.70 -7.45 -33.95
CA ARG A 485 19.75 -8.55 -32.98
C ARG A 485 21.13 -9.19 -32.92
N HIS A 486 21.81 -9.34 -34.05
CA HIS A 486 23.16 -9.87 -34.11
C HIS A 486 24.11 -9.00 -33.29
N VAL A 487 24.11 -7.70 -33.55
CA VAL A 487 24.97 -6.74 -32.83
C VAL A 487 24.70 -6.76 -31.32
N ALA A 488 23.41 -6.78 -30.92
CA ALA A 488 23.04 -6.83 -29.50
C ALA A 488 23.57 -8.09 -28.77
N LEU A 489 23.65 -9.24 -29.46
CA LEU A 489 24.23 -10.45 -28.88
C LEU A 489 25.75 -10.36 -28.74
N ILE A 490 26.43 -9.68 -29.66
CA ILE A 490 27.87 -9.38 -29.56
C ILE A 490 28.12 -8.47 -28.35
N ASP A 491 27.34 -7.40 -28.21
CA ASP A 491 27.44 -6.47 -27.08
C ASP A 491 27.19 -7.16 -25.74
N LEU A 492 26.18 -8.04 -25.67
CA LEU A 492 25.90 -8.84 -24.48
C LEU A 492 27.08 -9.75 -24.11
N ALA A 493 27.75 -10.34 -25.11
CA ALA A 493 28.95 -11.13 -24.88
C ALA A 493 30.13 -10.29 -24.38
N GLY A 494 30.29 -9.06 -24.86
CA GLY A 494 31.26 -8.09 -24.34
C GLY A 494 31.03 -7.77 -22.85
N VAL A 495 29.77 -7.52 -22.46
CA VAL A 495 29.39 -7.33 -21.05
C VAL A 495 29.65 -8.59 -20.22
N GLY A 496 29.31 -9.77 -20.75
CA GLY A 496 29.60 -11.05 -20.10
C GLY A 496 31.10 -11.27 -19.89
N GLY A 497 31.92 -10.87 -20.86
CA GLY A 497 33.38 -10.90 -20.76
C GLY A 497 33.93 -9.98 -19.69
N LEU A 498 33.41 -8.75 -19.60
CA LEU A 498 33.75 -7.80 -18.53
C LEU A 498 33.38 -8.35 -17.13
N ALA A 499 32.18 -8.92 -17.00
CA ALA A 499 31.74 -9.53 -15.74
C ALA A 499 32.61 -10.73 -15.34
N ALA A 500 32.99 -11.58 -16.31
CA ALA A 500 33.90 -12.69 -16.08
C ALA A 500 35.30 -12.22 -15.67
N ALA A 501 35.80 -11.13 -16.24
CA ALA A 501 37.05 -10.49 -15.84
C ALA A 501 37.01 -9.97 -14.40
N ALA A 502 35.93 -9.26 -14.02
CA ALA A 502 35.75 -8.79 -12.64
C ALA A 502 35.68 -9.97 -11.63
N ALA A 503 34.99 -11.05 -12.00
CA ALA A 503 34.90 -12.26 -11.17
C ALA A 503 36.21 -13.05 -11.07
N THR A 504 37.04 -13.05 -12.11
CA THR A 504 38.37 -13.69 -12.05
C THR A 504 39.35 -12.85 -11.25
N GLN A 505 39.28 -11.54 -11.34
CA GLN A 505 40.10 -10.65 -10.54
C GLN A 505 39.80 -10.77 -9.04
N SER A 506 38.52 -10.87 -8.64
CA SER A 506 38.15 -11.01 -7.22
C SER A 506 38.62 -12.32 -6.57
N LEU A 507 39.01 -13.31 -7.37
CA LEU A 507 39.61 -14.56 -6.90
C LEU A 507 41.13 -14.47 -6.74
N ILE A 508 41.77 -13.43 -7.29
CA ILE A 508 43.23 -13.30 -7.39
C ILE A 508 43.77 -12.18 -6.47
N ASP A 509 43.00 -11.15 -6.16
CA ASP A 509 43.47 -10.00 -5.36
C ASP A 509 43.47 -10.26 -3.84
N THR A 510 44.64 -10.13 -3.20
CA THR A 510 44.82 -10.11 -1.73
C THR A 510 45.56 -8.87 -1.20
N ASP A 511 45.96 -7.90 -2.04
CA ASP A 511 46.70 -6.68 -1.64
C ASP A 511 46.13 -5.41 -2.29
N GLU A 512 45.93 -4.33 -1.50
CA GLU A 512 45.19 -3.12 -1.89
C GLU A 512 45.96 -2.13 -2.79
N ASP A 513 47.31 -2.12 -2.77
CA ASP A 513 48.12 -1.06 -3.40
C ASP A 513 48.39 -1.23 -4.91
N VAL A 514 47.97 -2.35 -5.52
CA VAL A 514 48.15 -2.62 -6.98
C VAL A 514 46.81 -2.96 -7.64
N ALA A 515 45.71 -2.52 -7.04
CA ALA A 515 44.38 -2.95 -7.43
C ALA A 515 43.91 -2.29 -8.74
N ASP A 516 44.21 -1.01 -8.97
CA ASP A 516 43.60 -0.25 -10.08
C ASP A 516 44.22 -0.51 -11.46
N GLU A 517 45.55 -0.65 -11.55
CA GLU A 517 46.24 -1.03 -12.80
C GLU A 517 45.82 -2.44 -13.25
N ARG A 518 45.77 -3.40 -12.30
CA ARG A 518 45.32 -4.77 -12.59
C ARG A 518 43.85 -4.83 -13.00
N ARG A 519 42.97 -4.04 -12.37
CA ARG A 519 41.55 -3.92 -12.77
C ARG A 519 41.40 -3.55 -14.24
N GLY A 520 42.15 -2.54 -14.68
CA GLY A 520 42.14 -2.09 -16.08
C GLY A 520 42.53 -3.21 -17.05
N HIS A 521 43.62 -3.92 -16.76
CA HIS A 521 44.10 -5.03 -17.60
C HIS A 521 43.12 -6.21 -17.69
N PHE A 522 42.56 -6.66 -16.56
CA PHE A 522 41.58 -7.75 -16.56
C PHE A 522 40.31 -7.34 -17.32
N ALA A 523 39.80 -6.12 -17.08
CA ALA A 523 38.63 -5.60 -17.77
C ALA A 523 38.84 -5.54 -19.30
N LEU A 524 39.98 -5.02 -19.76
CA LEU A 524 40.32 -4.97 -21.18
C LEU A 524 40.40 -6.38 -21.81
N ALA A 525 41.04 -7.33 -21.14
CA ALA A 525 41.13 -8.71 -21.60
C ALA A 525 39.75 -9.40 -21.66
N GLY A 526 38.92 -9.18 -20.64
CA GLY A 526 37.55 -9.71 -20.56
C GLY A 526 36.65 -9.18 -21.68
N ILE A 527 36.65 -7.87 -21.90
CA ILE A 527 35.88 -7.23 -22.98
C ILE A 527 36.32 -7.79 -24.34
N ALA A 528 37.62 -7.84 -24.61
CA ALA A 528 38.15 -8.35 -25.87
C ALA A 528 37.74 -9.82 -26.10
N ALA A 529 37.89 -10.67 -25.08
CA ALA A 529 37.48 -12.07 -25.16
C ALA A 529 35.96 -12.22 -25.37
N GLY A 530 35.16 -11.44 -24.65
CA GLY A 530 33.69 -11.44 -24.75
C GLY A 530 33.20 -11.02 -26.12
N LEU A 531 33.71 -9.91 -26.67
CA LEU A 531 33.33 -9.41 -27.99
C LEU A 531 33.76 -10.39 -29.10
N LEU A 532 34.98 -10.93 -29.04
CA LEU A 532 35.46 -11.91 -30.01
C LEU A 532 34.65 -13.21 -29.95
N ALA A 533 34.33 -13.69 -28.75
CA ALA A 533 33.50 -14.88 -28.55
C ALA A 533 32.07 -14.63 -29.06
N GLY A 534 31.48 -13.48 -28.76
CA GLY A 534 30.18 -13.05 -29.27
C GLY A 534 30.15 -13.07 -30.78
N ALA A 535 31.07 -12.34 -31.43
CA ALA A 535 31.18 -12.27 -32.89
C ALA A 535 31.38 -13.66 -33.53
N TYR A 536 32.19 -14.53 -32.91
CA TYR A 536 32.41 -15.89 -33.40
C TYR A 536 31.16 -16.77 -33.26
N LEU A 537 30.46 -16.71 -32.12
CA LEU A 537 29.29 -17.54 -31.85
C LEU A 537 28.08 -17.11 -32.68
N THR A 538 27.97 -15.82 -33.01
CA THR A 538 26.87 -15.27 -33.80
C THR A 538 27.15 -15.20 -35.30
N ARG A 539 28.34 -15.61 -35.77
CA ARG A 539 28.78 -15.46 -37.18
C ARG A 539 27.80 -15.94 -38.26
N ASN A 540 26.93 -16.90 -37.95
CA ASN A 540 25.94 -17.45 -38.89
C ASN A 540 24.50 -17.04 -38.55
N LEU A 541 24.30 -16.06 -37.64
CA LEU A 541 22.97 -15.71 -37.13
C LEU A 541 22.05 -15.13 -38.22
N ASP A 542 22.63 -14.38 -39.15
CA ASP A 542 21.89 -13.71 -40.24
C ASP A 542 21.93 -14.51 -41.57
N ASP A 543 22.61 -15.67 -41.59
CA ASP A 543 22.61 -16.57 -42.75
C ASP A 543 21.28 -17.31 -42.85
N SER A 544 20.44 -16.88 -43.79
CA SER A 544 19.15 -17.52 -44.06
C SER A 544 19.33 -18.85 -44.82
N ARG A 545 19.51 -19.95 -44.08
CA ARG A 545 19.11 -21.29 -44.53
C ARG A 545 18.06 -21.88 -43.59
N ALA A 546 16.80 -21.50 -43.83
CA ALA A 546 15.68 -22.32 -43.42
C ALA A 546 15.39 -23.36 -44.52
N PRO A 547 15.19 -24.65 -44.20
CA PRO A 547 14.74 -25.62 -45.19
C PRO A 547 13.30 -25.26 -45.58
N THR A 548 13.10 -24.90 -46.84
CA THR A 548 11.77 -24.74 -47.44
C THR A 548 11.06 -26.10 -47.43
N ALA A 549 10.15 -26.28 -46.49
CA ALA A 549 9.11 -27.31 -46.61
C ALA A 549 8.30 -26.98 -47.86
N GLY A 550 8.55 -27.72 -48.94
CA GLY A 550 7.93 -27.51 -50.24
C GLY A 550 6.42 -27.67 -50.17
N VAL A 551 5.70 -26.56 -50.30
CA VAL A 551 4.28 -26.57 -50.66
C VAL A 551 4.19 -26.93 -52.14
N ARG A 552 3.77 -28.16 -52.44
CA ARG A 552 3.32 -28.53 -53.79
C ARG A 552 1.91 -27.96 -54.04
N PRO A 553 1.65 -27.28 -55.17
CA PRO A 553 0.30 -26.89 -55.54
C PRO A 553 -0.42 -28.06 -56.23
N GLY A 554 -1.65 -28.37 -55.79
CA GLY A 554 -2.47 -29.45 -56.34
C GLY A 554 -3.97 -29.20 -56.19
N THR A 555 -4.52 -28.51 -57.20
CA THR A 555 -5.85 -28.65 -57.83
C THR A 555 -7.10 -29.09 -57.04
N SER A 556 -8.15 -28.28 -57.24
CA SER A 556 -9.58 -28.46 -56.94
C SER A 556 -10.21 -29.82 -57.26
N ALA A 557 -11.13 -30.28 -56.40
CA ALA A 557 -12.44 -30.84 -56.81
C ALA A 557 -13.40 -30.97 -55.61
N ARG A 558 -14.69 -30.88 -55.90
CA ARG A 558 -15.84 -30.70 -55.00
C ARG A 558 -16.61 -32.02 -54.84
N ALA A 559 -17.23 -32.18 -53.66
CA ALA A 559 -18.42 -32.99 -53.32
C ALA A 559 -18.33 -34.53 -53.18
N GLY A 560 -18.96 -35.03 -52.10
CA GLY A 560 -19.73 -36.29 -52.14
C GLY A 560 -19.41 -37.38 -51.11
N ALA A 561 -20.10 -37.35 -49.97
CA ALA A 561 -20.56 -38.45 -49.10
C ALA A 561 -19.89 -39.85 -49.15
N SER A 562 -19.43 -40.36 -48.00
CA SER A 562 -20.17 -41.34 -47.15
C SER A 562 -19.25 -42.18 -46.23
N ARG A 563 -19.74 -42.33 -44.98
CA ARG A 563 -19.58 -43.41 -43.96
C ARG A 563 -18.37 -44.35 -43.97
N GLY A 564 -17.72 -44.45 -42.80
CA GLY A 564 -17.01 -45.67 -42.37
C GLY A 564 -16.21 -45.48 -41.07
N ARG A 565 -16.69 -46.10 -39.98
CA ARG A 565 -16.02 -46.40 -38.69
C ARG A 565 -14.68 -47.16 -38.94
N ASP A 566 -13.64 -47.21 -38.11
CA ASP A 566 -13.48 -47.25 -36.65
C ASP A 566 -11.96 -47.03 -36.27
N PRO A 567 -11.60 -46.93 -34.97
CA PRO A 567 -10.35 -46.33 -34.46
C PRO A 567 -9.24 -47.30 -33.99
N LEU A 568 -8.14 -46.72 -33.48
CA LEU A 568 -7.09 -47.24 -32.55
C LEU A 568 -5.70 -47.56 -33.13
N ARG A 569 -4.69 -46.78 -32.69
CA ARG A 569 -3.35 -47.28 -32.31
C ARG A 569 -2.82 -46.49 -31.10
N PRO A 570 -2.36 -47.15 -30.02
CA PRO A 570 -1.82 -46.48 -28.82
C PRO A 570 -0.34 -46.12 -28.96
N SER A 571 0.08 -45.02 -28.32
CA SER A 571 1.49 -44.66 -28.07
C SER A 571 1.97 -45.32 -26.77
N ALA A 572 3.12 -46.00 -26.81
CA ALA A 572 3.81 -46.55 -25.64
C ALA A 572 5.10 -45.75 -25.39
N SER A 573 5.36 -45.38 -24.14
CA SER A 573 6.64 -44.82 -23.67
C SER A 573 7.36 -45.85 -22.78
N ALA A 574 8.67 -45.99 -22.96
CA ALA A 574 9.52 -46.88 -22.17
C ALA A 574 10.17 -46.12 -21.02
N GLY A 575 10.16 -46.69 -19.82
CA GLY A 575 10.91 -46.23 -18.64
C GLY A 575 11.72 -47.36 -18.02
N LEU A 576 12.80 -47.02 -17.31
CA LEU A 576 13.63 -47.97 -16.55
C LEU A 576 13.19 -47.94 -15.08
N ASP A 577 13.21 -49.10 -14.41
CA ASP A 577 13.01 -49.16 -12.96
C ASP A 577 14.28 -48.80 -12.18
N ALA A 578 14.18 -48.76 -10.85
CA ALA A 578 15.30 -48.41 -9.96
C ALA A 578 16.46 -49.43 -9.96
N ALA A 579 16.36 -50.53 -10.72
CA ALA A 579 17.43 -51.50 -10.97
C ALA A 579 17.95 -51.47 -12.42
N GLY A 580 17.44 -50.58 -13.28
CA GLY A 580 17.90 -50.39 -14.66
C GLY A 580 17.30 -51.37 -15.67
N HIS A 581 16.15 -51.99 -15.38
CA HIS A 581 15.43 -52.84 -16.33
C HIS A 581 14.26 -52.10 -17.01
N PRO A 582 14.01 -52.33 -18.31
CA PRO A 582 12.93 -51.66 -19.04
C PRO A 582 11.55 -52.20 -18.64
N VAL A 583 10.66 -51.31 -18.23
CA VAL A 583 9.27 -51.60 -17.88
C VAL A 583 8.33 -50.79 -18.79
N TRP A 584 7.32 -51.45 -19.34
CA TRP A 584 6.29 -50.84 -20.18
C TRP A 584 5.01 -50.59 -19.37
N THR A 585 4.60 -49.33 -19.23
CA THR A 585 3.34 -48.95 -18.56
C THR A 585 2.35 -48.39 -19.57
N PHE A 586 1.17 -49.01 -19.66
CA PHE A 586 0.02 -48.51 -20.43
C PHE A 586 -0.96 -47.81 -19.49
N GLY A 587 -1.06 -46.48 -19.57
CA GLY A 587 -1.96 -45.67 -18.73
C GLY A 587 -3.06 -45.00 -19.54
N VAL A 588 -4.31 -45.33 -19.21
CA VAL A 588 -5.56 -44.83 -19.83
C VAL A 588 -5.96 -43.51 -19.17
N ALA A 589 -6.24 -42.47 -19.96
CA ALA A 589 -6.81 -41.21 -19.50
C ALA A 589 -8.29 -41.39 -19.15
N GLY A 590 -8.71 -40.90 -17.98
CA GLY A 590 -10.11 -40.85 -17.58
C GLY A 590 -10.43 -39.58 -16.80
N GLY A 591 -11.52 -38.92 -17.20
CA GLY A 591 -12.36 -38.05 -16.36
C GLY A 591 -12.06 -36.56 -16.44
#